data_AF-A0A5E8BT13-F1
#
_entry.id   AF-A0A5E8BT13-F1
#
_cell.length_a   1.000
_cell.length_b   1.000
_cell.length_c   1.000
_cell.angle_alpha   90.00
_cell.angle_beta   90.00
_cell.angle_gamma   90.00
#
_symmetry.space_group_name_H-M   'P 1'
#
loop_
_entity.id
_entity.type
_entity.pdbx_description
1 polymer ?
#
loop_
_entity_poly.entity_id
_entity_poly.type
_entity_poly.pdbx_seq_one_letter_code
_entity_poly.pdbx_strand_id
1 'polypeptide(L)'
;MSTADAINSSGSRQNSSEPSSIPVRHPSSVSTLEPQWLRNRKLTVLYYRSCGMPVADIAARVGIQASHVRRYLDEILASNSI
;
A
#
# COMPACT_ATOMS: atom_id res chain seq x y z
N MET A 1 -26.40 -39.68 38.72
CA MET A 1 -26.53 -38.25 39.03
C MET A 1 -25.68 -37.96 40.25
N SER A 2 -24.56 -37.25 40.09
CA SER A 2 -23.78 -36.65 41.18
C SER A 2 -23.33 -35.28 40.72
N THR A 3 -23.77 -34.26 41.44
CA THR A 3 -23.56 -32.85 41.18
C THR A 3 -22.35 -32.31 41.94
N ALA A 4 -21.73 -31.31 41.32
CA ALA A 4 -20.90 -30.26 41.91
C ALA A 4 -19.48 -30.63 42.32
N ASP A 5 -18.51 -30.03 41.62
CA ASP A 5 -17.51 -29.21 42.31
C ASP A 5 -17.05 -28.09 41.36
N ALA A 6 -17.29 -26.84 41.75
CA ALA A 6 -16.97 -25.65 40.99
C ALA A 6 -15.70 -25.03 41.57
N ILE A 7 -14.58 -25.15 40.84
CA ILE A 7 -13.30 -24.56 41.24
C ILE A 7 -13.11 -23.29 40.43
N ASN A 8 -13.41 -22.13 41.02
CA ASN A 8 -13.01 -20.83 40.45
C ASN A 8 -12.22 -20.06 41.49
N SER A 9 -10.91 -20.30 41.52
CA SER A 9 -9.96 -19.56 42.35
C SER A 9 -9.75 -18.17 41.75
N SER A 10 -10.43 -17.19 42.34
CA SER A 10 -10.10 -15.77 42.18
C SER A 10 -8.73 -15.51 42.79
N GLY A 11 -7.73 -15.28 41.93
CA GLY A 11 -6.36 -14.94 42.32
C GLY A 11 -5.93 -13.62 41.69
N SER A 12 -6.00 -12.56 42.48
CA SER A 12 -5.59 -11.19 42.18
C SER A 12 -4.17 -11.09 41.61
N ARG A 13 -4.02 -10.54 40.41
CA ARG A 13 -2.71 -10.06 39.91
C ARG A 13 -2.58 -8.58 40.21
N GLN A 14 -1.85 -8.26 41.27
CA GLN A 14 -1.38 -6.90 41.55
C GLN A 14 -0.12 -6.59 40.73
N ASN A 15 -0.03 -5.31 40.32
CA ASN A 15 1.18 -4.49 40.21
C ASN A 15 2.10 -4.70 38.99
N SER A 16 2.26 -3.66 38.16
CA SER A 16 3.44 -2.76 38.18
C SER A 16 3.65 -2.10 36.80
N SER A 17 3.93 -0.79 36.86
CA SER A 17 4.70 0.00 35.90
C SER A 17 3.96 0.58 34.69
N GLU A 18 3.68 1.88 34.78
CA GLU A 18 3.38 2.76 33.64
C GLU A 18 4.42 2.59 32.52
N PRO A 19 4.01 2.37 31.26
CA PRO A 19 4.91 2.55 30.14
C PRO A 19 5.04 4.05 29.87
N SER A 20 6.13 4.66 30.35
CA SER A 20 6.57 5.99 29.91
C SER A 20 6.78 5.96 28.39
N SER A 21 5.76 6.37 27.65
CA SER A 21 5.73 6.34 26.20
C SER A 21 6.32 7.65 25.70
N ILE A 22 7.65 7.73 25.69
CA ILE A 22 8.36 8.80 24.98
C ILE A 22 7.84 8.80 23.53
N PRO A 23 7.27 9.89 23.01
CA PRO A 23 6.88 9.96 21.61
C PRO A 23 8.15 9.89 20.77
N VAL A 24 8.42 8.72 20.17
CA VAL A 24 9.48 8.57 19.19
C VAL A 24 9.12 9.48 18.02
N ARG A 25 9.77 10.65 17.94
CA ARG A 25 9.76 11.48 16.73
C ARG A 25 10.39 10.66 15.62
N HIS A 26 9.56 9.97 14.84
CA HIS A 26 10.00 9.42 13.57
C HIS A 26 10.39 10.60 12.66
N PRO A 27 11.65 10.68 12.20
CA PRO A 27 12.04 11.70 11.25
C PRO A 27 11.23 11.52 9.96
N SER A 28 10.59 12.60 9.55
CA SER A 28 9.80 12.73 8.34
C SER A 28 10.67 12.52 7.10
N SER A 29 10.85 11.26 6.69
CA SER A 29 11.33 10.91 5.35
C SER A 29 10.60 9.68 4.86
N VAL A 30 9.27 9.80 4.78
CA VAL A 30 8.49 8.88 3.96
C VAL A 30 8.77 9.27 2.50
N SER A 31 9.89 8.77 1.96
CA SER A 31 9.93 8.49 0.52
C SER A 31 8.82 7.48 0.30
N THR A 32 7.65 7.94 -0.12
CA THR A 32 6.51 7.09 -0.44
C THR A 32 6.90 6.32 -1.70
N LEU A 33 7.68 5.24 -1.51
CA LEU A 33 8.12 4.37 -2.58
C LEU A 33 6.85 3.87 -3.26
N GLU A 34 6.67 4.23 -4.53
CA GLU A 34 5.51 3.74 -5.28
C GLU A 34 5.45 2.21 -5.17
N PRO A 35 4.27 1.65 -4.90
CA PRO A 35 4.10 0.21 -4.86
C PRO A 35 4.64 -0.46 -6.14
N GLN A 36 5.32 -1.59 -6.01
CA GLN A 36 5.92 -2.29 -7.17
C GLN A 36 4.88 -2.63 -8.25
N TRP A 37 3.67 -3.01 -7.85
CA TRP A 37 2.58 -3.31 -8.79
C TRP A 37 2.20 -2.10 -9.66
N LEU A 38 2.25 -0.89 -9.10
CA LEU A 38 1.92 0.35 -9.80
C LEU A 38 3.03 0.68 -10.80
N ARG A 39 4.29 0.53 -10.39
CA ARG A 39 5.45 0.69 -11.27
C ARG A 39 5.39 -0.25 -12.47
N ASN A 40 5.12 -1.54 -12.23
CA ASN A 40 4.98 -2.53 -13.30
C ASN A 40 3.86 -2.16 -14.26
N ARG A 41 2.72 -1.66 -13.75
CA ARG A 41 1.60 -1.22 -14.57
C ARG A 41 1.95 -0.02 -15.45
N LYS A 42 2.68 0.96 -14.93
CA LYS A 42 3.21 2.11 -15.69
C LYS A 42 4.15 1.66 -16.80
N LEU A 43 5.04 0.69 -16.53
CA LEU A 43 5.93 0.10 -17.54
C LEU A 43 5.16 -0.63 -18.63
N THR A 44 4.10 -1.37 -18.30
CA THR A 44 3.23 -2.01 -19.30
C THR A 44 2.57 -0.99 -20.22
N VAL A 45 2.07 0.11 -19.66
CA VAL A 45 1.49 1.22 -20.44
C VAL A 45 2.53 1.84 -21.38
N LEU A 46 3.75 2.07 -20.89
CA LEU A 46 4.84 2.61 -21.69
C LEU A 46 5.24 1.66 -22.84
N TYR A 47 5.31 0.35 -22.57
CA TYR A 47 5.61 -0.67 -23.58
C TYR A 47 4.59 -0.65 -24.72
N TYR A 48 3.29 -0.68 -24.43
CA TYR A 48 2.30 -0.63 -25.52
C TYR A 48 2.34 0.70 -26.28
N ARG A 49 2.64 1.80 -25.58
CA ARG A 49 2.80 3.10 -26.22
C ARG A 49 4.01 3.11 -27.17
N SER A 50 5.14 2.50 -26.80
CA SER A 50 6.32 2.40 -27.67
C SER A 50 6.09 1.50 -28.89
N CYS A 51 5.18 0.52 -28.79
CA CYS A 51 4.70 -0.25 -29.94
C CYS A 51 3.72 0.52 -30.86
N GLY A 52 3.44 1.80 -30.59
CA GLY A 52 2.54 2.63 -31.40
C GLY A 52 1.05 2.42 -31.12
N MET A 53 0.68 1.69 -30.08
CA MET A 53 -0.72 1.43 -29.73
C MET A 53 -1.43 2.73 -29.29
N PRO A 54 -2.68 2.96 -29.73
CA PRO A 54 -3.45 4.12 -29.29
C PRO A 54 -3.92 3.94 -27.84
N VAL A 55 -4.10 5.05 -27.13
CA VAL A 55 -4.45 5.09 -25.70
C VAL A 55 -5.72 4.27 -25.37
N ALA A 56 -6.72 4.28 -26.26
CA ALA A 56 -7.96 3.52 -26.08
C ALA A 56 -7.72 2.01 -26.03
N ASP A 57 -6.87 1.49 -26.92
CA ASP A 57 -6.54 0.07 -26.97
C ASP A 57 -5.66 -0.35 -25.79
N ILE A 58 -4.72 0.51 -25.38
CA ILE A 58 -3.93 0.30 -24.16
C ILE A 58 -4.84 0.20 -22.94
N ALA A 59 -5.80 1.12 -22.81
CA ALA A 59 -6.76 1.15 -21.71
C ALA A 59 -7.57 -0.16 -21.65
N ALA A 60 -8.09 -0.63 -22.78
CA ALA A 60 -8.81 -1.89 -22.88
C ALA A 60 -7.93 -3.09 -22.51
N ARG A 61 -6.68 -3.13 -22.99
CA ARG A 61 -5.77 -4.26 -22.77
C ARG A 61 -5.21 -4.35 -21.36
N VAL A 62 -4.93 -3.20 -20.74
CA VAL A 62 -4.46 -3.09 -19.36
C VAL A 62 -5.63 -3.16 -18.37
N GLY A 63 -6.88 -2.98 -18.82
CA GLY A 63 -8.06 -2.98 -17.97
C GLY A 63 -8.12 -1.76 -17.04
N ILE A 64 -7.80 -0.57 -17.57
CA ILE A 64 -7.87 0.72 -16.85
C ILE A 64 -8.54 1.76 -17.73
N GLN A 65 -8.95 2.89 -17.15
CA GLN A 65 -9.52 4.00 -17.93
C GLN A 65 -8.45 4.70 -18.78
N ALA A 66 -8.85 5.22 -19.95
CA ALA A 66 -7.97 5.99 -20.83
C ALA A 66 -7.38 7.24 -20.15
N SER A 67 -8.11 7.85 -19.20
CA SER A 67 -7.63 8.95 -18.36
C SER A 67 -6.42 8.56 -17.52
N HIS A 68 -6.42 7.36 -16.93
CA HIS A 68 -5.29 6.83 -16.16
C HIS A 68 -4.08 6.52 -17.05
N VAL A 69 -4.31 6.01 -18.26
CA VAL A 69 -3.23 5.79 -19.24
C VAL A 69 -2.53 7.11 -19.56
N ARG A 70 -3.28 8.17 -19.87
CA ARG A 70 -2.71 9.51 -20.15
C ARG A 70 -1.91 10.02 -18.96
N ARG A 71 -2.50 9.97 -17.76
CA ARG A 71 -1.83 10.38 -16.53
C ARG A 71 -0.51 9.63 -16.29
N TYR A 72 -0.48 8.31 -16.49
CA TYR A 72 0.76 7.54 -16.35
C TYR A 72 1.82 7.95 -17.37
N LEU A 73 1.42 8.24 -18.62
CA LEU A 73 2.36 8.72 -19.63
C LEU A 73 2.91 10.12 -19.26
N ASP A 74 2.07 11.02 -18.77
CA ASP A 74 2.47 12.36 -18.32
C ASP A 74 3.44 12.29 -17.13
N GLU A 75 3.14 11.45 -16.14
CA GLU A 75 4.02 11.21 -14.99
C GLU A 75 5.40 10.67 -15.42
N ILE A 76 5.44 9.75 -16.38
CA ILE A 76 6.70 9.21 -16.93
C ILE A 76 7.48 10.29 -17.68
N LEU A 77 6.83 11.11 -18.51
CA LEU A 77 7.51 12.18 -19.24
C LEU A 77 8.07 13.26 -18.31
N ALA A 78 7.29 13.66 -17.31
CA ALA A 78 7.73 14.60 -16.28
C ALA A 78 8.94 14.06 -15.50
N SER A 79 8.99 12.74 -15.26
CA SER A 79 10.10 12.09 -14.57
C SER A 79 11.39 11.99 -15.41
N ASN A 80 11.30 12.13 -16.74
CA ASN A 80 12.44 12.02 -17.67
C ASN A 80 12.95 13.38 -18.20
N SER A 81 12.37 14.51 -17.78
CA SER A 81 12.72 15.85 -18.29
C SER A 81 13.89 16.52 -17.53
N ILE A 82 14.93 15.75 -17.16
CA ILE A 82 16.16 16.24 -16.49
C ILE A 82 17.34 16.15 -17.45
#